data_AF-A0A918P3B3-F1
#
_entry.id   AF-A0A918P3B3-F1
#
_cell.length_a   1.000
_cell.length_b   1.000
_cell.length_c   1.000
_cell.angle_alpha   90.00
_cell.angle_beta   90.00
_cell.angle_gamma   90.00
#
_symmetry.space_group_name_H-M   'P 1'
#
loop_
_entity.id
_entity.type
_entity.pdbx_description
1 polymer ?
#
loop_
_entity_poly.entity_id
_entity_poly.type
_entity_poly.pdbx_seq_one_letter_code
_entity_poly.pdbx_strand_id
1 'polypeptide(L)'
;MAGVGRPGVQRLQFFLSESPWEAELVNDRRLELLREQSATAPHDGGVIVIDDSGDCKDGTGTAYVGRQWLGRLGKTDNGIVTVTTVWTDGRVHYPLSCFRVATDGVTAVEAQRTRHPCR
;
A
#
# COMPACT_ATOMS: atom_id res chain seq x y z
N MET A 1 29.95 13.25 -9.20
CA MET A 1 28.59 12.97 -9.72
C MET A 1 28.62 11.67 -10.52
N ALA A 2 28.46 10.52 -9.86
CA ALA A 2 28.43 9.21 -10.51
C ALA A 2 27.02 8.64 -10.35
N GLY A 3 26.24 8.57 -11.43
CA GLY A 3 24.86 8.08 -11.37
C GLY A 3 24.15 8.00 -12.72
N VAL A 4 24.63 8.70 -13.74
CA VAL A 4 24.07 8.64 -15.09
C VAL A 4 24.98 7.76 -15.94
N GLY A 5 24.56 6.53 -16.25
CA GLY A 5 25.32 5.69 -17.18
C GLY A 5 25.09 4.17 -17.08
N ARG A 6 24.28 3.69 -16.14
CA ARG A 6 23.90 2.27 -16.09
C ARG A 6 22.49 2.08 -16.67
N PRO A 7 22.34 1.52 -17.88
CA PRO A 7 21.04 1.39 -18.54
C PRO A 7 19.99 0.65 -17.68
N GLY A 8 20.41 -0.32 -16.86
CA GLY A 8 19.52 -1.02 -15.94
C GLY A 8 18.90 -0.11 -14.87
N VAL A 9 19.69 0.80 -14.29
CA VAL A 9 19.22 1.74 -13.25
C VAL A 9 18.26 2.77 -13.85
N GLN A 10 18.60 3.31 -15.02
CA GLN A 10 17.73 4.28 -15.70
C GLN A 10 16.38 3.65 -16.09
N ARG A 11 16.39 2.40 -16.58
CA ARG A 11 15.16 1.69 -16.94
C ARG A 11 14.27 1.41 -15.72
N LEU A 12 14.87 1.00 -14.60
CA LEU A 12 14.11 0.80 -13.36
C LEU A 12 13.52 2.11 -12.83
N GLN A 13 14.30 3.20 -12.85
CA GLN A 13 13.80 4.50 -12.42
C GLN A 13 12.62 4.96 -13.28
N PHE A 14 12.74 4.86 -14.61
CA PHE A 14 11.66 5.20 -15.54
C PHE A 14 10.42 4.30 -15.33
N PHE A 15 10.62 3.01 -15.08
CA PHE A 15 9.53 2.09 -14.76
C PHE A 15 8.75 2.52 -13.51
N LEU A 16 9.46 2.96 -12.46
CA LEU A 16 8.85 3.34 -11.19
C LEU A 16 8.24 4.75 -11.17
N SER A 17 8.78 5.71 -11.93
CA SER A 17 8.33 7.11 -11.87
C SER A 17 7.55 7.59 -13.09
N GLU A 18 7.91 7.16 -14.30
CA GLU A 18 7.38 7.75 -15.54
C GLU A 18 6.46 6.81 -16.34
N SER A 19 6.53 5.50 -16.09
CA SER A 19 5.72 4.55 -16.85
C SER A 19 4.24 4.66 -16.45
N PRO A 20 3.30 4.67 -17.42
CA PRO A 20 1.88 4.91 -17.15
C PRO A 20 1.15 3.61 -16.78
N TRP A 21 1.57 2.96 -15.69
CA TRP A 21 0.89 1.76 -15.20
C TRP A 21 -0.26 2.14 -14.27
N GLU A 22 -1.43 1.55 -14.51
CA GLU A 22 -2.61 1.69 -13.67
C GLU A 22 -2.47 0.72 -12.49
N ALA A 23 -2.14 1.26 -11.31
CA ALA A 23 -1.82 0.46 -10.12
C ALA A 23 -2.96 -0.47 -9.72
N GLU A 24 -4.20 -0.01 -9.84
CA GLU A 24 -5.41 -0.78 -9.57
C GLU A 24 -5.54 -1.99 -10.50
N LEU A 25 -5.33 -1.81 -11.82
CA LEU A 25 -5.41 -2.91 -12.78
C LEU A 25 -4.30 -3.95 -12.55
N VAL A 26 -3.09 -3.50 -12.21
CA VAL A 26 -1.99 -4.41 -11.85
C VAL A 26 -2.33 -5.19 -10.59
N ASN A 27 -2.93 -4.53 -9.60
CA ASN A 27 -3.36 -5.18 -8.37
C ASN A 27 -4.46 -6.22 -8.62
N ASP A 28 -5.48 -5.88 -9.41
CA ASP A 28 -6.57 -6.77 -9.76
C ASP A 28 -6.04 -8.01 -10.49
N ARG A 29 -5.16 -7.80 -11.48
CA ARG A 29 -4.54 -8.93 -12.20
C ARG A 29 -3.70 -9.81 -11.28
N ARG A 30 -2.97 -9.21 -10.32
CA ARG A 30 -2.23 -9.97 -9.30
C ARG A 30 -3.17 -10.82 -8.44
N LEU A 31 -4.31 -10.28 -8.01
CA LEU A 31 -5.28 -11.01 -7.18
C LEU A 31 -5.98 -12.12 -7.95
N GLU A 32 -6.26 -11.95 -9.24
CA GLU A 32 -6.75 -13.03 -10.11
C GLU A 32 -5.78 -14.21 -10.13
N LEU A 33 -4.49 -13.94 -10.39
CA LEU A 33 -3.46 -14.98 -10.44
C LEU A 33 -3.28 -15.71 -9.10
N LEU A 34 -3.42 -15.00 -7.97
CA LEU A 34 -3.36 -15.61 -6.64
C LEU A 34 -4.57 -16.52 -6.38
N ARG A 35 -5.77 -16.15 -6.86
CA ARG A 35 -6.97 -16.99 -6.71
C ARG A 35 -6.90 -18.30 -7.51
N GLU A 36 -6.14 -18.31 -8.60
CA GLU A 36 -5.95 -19.49 -9.45
C GLU A 36 -4.98 -20.52 -8.86
N GLN A 37 -4.20 -20.14 -7.84
CA GLN A 37 -3.18 -21.01 -7.22
C GLN A 37 -3.67 -21.58 -5.89
N SER A 38 -3.68 -22.91 -5.75
CA SER A 38 -4.16 -23.56 -4.52
C SER A 38 -3.42 -23.14 -3.24
N ALA A 39 -2.16 -22.71 -3.35
CA ALA A 39 -1.34 -22.26 -2.22
C ALA A 39 -1.68 -20.83 -1.74
N THR A 40 -2.35 -20.04 -2.55
CA THR A 40 -2.66 -18.63 -2.27
C THR A 40 -4.14 -18.28 -2.47
N ALA A 41 -4.95 -19.22 -2.94
CA ALA A 41 -6.39 -19.05 -3.06
C ALA A 41 -7.03 -18.85 -1.67
N PRO A 42 -7.88 -17.83 -1.50
CA PRO A 42 -8.52 -17.56 -0.23
C PRO A 42 -9.53 -18.66 0.13
N HIS A 43 -9.65 -18.95 1.42
CA HIS A 43 -10.58 -19.92 1.98
C HIS A 43 -11.04 -19.50 3.39
N ASP A 44 -12.02 -20.20 3.95
CA ASP A 44 -12.70 -19.84 5.23
C ASP A 44 -11.81 -19.93 6.48
N GLY A 45 -10.60 -20.45 6.34
CA GLY A 45 -9.61 -20.53 7.42
C GLY A 45 -8.68 -19.31 7.47
N GLY A 46 -8.78 -18.40 6.50
CA GLY A 46 -8.01 -17.16 6.46
C GLY A 46 -8.72 -16.01 7.15
N VAL A 47 -7.96 -14.96 7.45
CA VAL A 47 -8.43 -13.70 8.01
C VAL A 47 -7.96 -12.53 7.16
N ILE A 48 -8.68 -11.43 7.28
CA ILE A 48 -8.26 -10.13 6.74
C ILE A 48 -7.71 -9.29 7.88
N VAL A 49 -6.47 -8.85 7.74
CA VAL A 49 -5.79 -7.94 8.66
C VAL A 49 -5.80 -6.54 8.05
N ILE A 50 -6.15 -5.56 8.86
CA ILE A 50 -6.06 -4.14 8.52
C ILE A 50 -5.04 -3.53 9.46
N ASP A 51 -4.01 -2.93 8.89
CA ASP A 51 -2.94 -2.28 9.62
C ASP A 51 -2.51 -1.00 8.92
N ASP A 52 -2.08 -0.01 9.71
CA ASP A 52 -1.52 1.23 9.21
C ASP A 52 0.00 1.29 9.44
N SER A 53 0.73 1.75 8.43
CA SER A 53 2.16 1.99 8.53
C SER A 53 2.46 3.45 8.22
N GLY A 54 3.05 4.12 9.20
CA GLY A 54 3.50 5.51 9.09
C GLY A 54 4.99 5.61 8.78
N ASP A 55 5.34 6.38 7.75
CA ASP A 55 6.72 6.73 7.42
C ASP A 55 6.95 8.23 7.63
N CYS A 56 7.93 8.55 8.49
CA CYS A 56 8.36 9.93 8.73
C CYS A 56 8.89 10.56 7.44
N LYS A 57 8.59 11.84 7.23
CA LYS A 57 9.09 12.62 6.11
C LYS A 57 9.54 13.99 6.57
N ASP A 58 10.67 14.44 6.03
CA ASP A 58 11.13 15.81 6.17
C ASP A 58 10.54 16.66 5.03
N GLY A 59 9.86 17.75 5.38
CA GLY A 59 9.29 18.71 4.44
C GLY A 59 7.94 18.29 3.80
N THR A 60 7.57 18.98 2.72
CA THR A 60 6.22 18.92 2.11
C THR A 60 6.21 18.43 0.65
N GLY A 61 7.35 18.00 0.12
CA GLY A 61 7.50 17.65 -1.30
C GLY A 61 6.90 16.29 -1.69
N THR A 62 6.48 15.46 -0.73
CA THR A 62 5.87 14.16 -1.01
C THR A 62 4.35 14.27 -0.93
N ALA A 63 3.63 13.75 -1.92
CA ALA A 63 2.17 13.71 -1.87
C ALA A 63 1.68 12.97 -0.61
N TYR A 64 0.56 13.43 -0.05
CA TYR A 64 -0.07 12.90 1.17
C TYR A 64 0.75 13.08 2.46
N VAL A 65 1.87 13.81 2.42
CA VAL A 65 2.63 14.14 3.63
C VAL A 65 1.88 15.17 4.48
N GLY A 66 1.84 14.94 5.79
CA GLY A 66 1.38 15.93 6.75
C GLY A 66 1.50 15.44 8.18
N ARG A 67 0.97 16.22 9.13
CA ARG A 67 0.98 15.84 10.54
C ARG A 67 -0.05 14.76 10.83
N GLN A 68 0.42 13.54 11.06
CA GLN A 68 -0.40 12.35 11.27
C GLN A 68 0.14 11.56 12.47
N TRP A 69 -0.70 10.71 13.08
CA TRP A 69 -0.22 9.77 14.08
C TRP A 69 0.66 8.71 13.40
N LEU A 70 1.93 8.63 13.76
CA LEU A 70 2.87 7.65 13.22
C LEU A 70 2.97 6.49 14.22
N GLY A 71 2.16 5.45 14.03
CA GLY A 71 2.03 4.34 14.98
C GLY A 71 3.38 3.74 15.43
N ARG A 72 4.29 3.50 14.49
CA ARG A 72 5.65 3.00 14.77
C ARG A 72 6.47 3.94 15.68
N LEU A 73 6.27 5.25 15.58
CA LEU A 73 7.00 6.24 16.37
C LEU A 73 6.28 6.63 17.66
N GLY A 74 5.02 6.22 17.83
CA GLY A 74 4.21 6.54 19.01
C GLY A 74 3.98 8.04 19.20
N LYS A 75 3.95 8.82 18.12
CA LYS A 75 3.76 10.28 18.17
C LYS A 75 3.08 10.81 16.90
N THR A 76 2.49 12.01 17.03
CA THR A 76 2.03 12.79 15.88
C THR A 76 3.18 13.60 15.31
N ASP A 77 3.59 13.29 14.08
CA ASP A 77 4.68 13.99 13.39
C ASP A 77 4.40 14.08 11.87
N ASN A 78 5.29 14.76 11.15
CA ASN A 78 5.19 14.89 9.70
C ASN A 78 5.55 13.56 9.01
N GLY A 79 4.63 13.04 8.20
CA GLY A 79 4.84 11.77 7.52
C GLY A 79 3.67 11.39 6.62
N ILE A 80 3.73 10.18 6.11
CA ILE A 80 2.68 9.55 5.31
C ILE A 80 2.22 8.31 6.03
N VAL A 81 0.92 8.14 6.21
CA VAL A 81 0.33 6.90 6.68
C VAL A 81 -0.31 6.17 5.52
N THR A 82 0.01 4.89 5.37
CA THR A 82 -0.65 4.00 4.42
C THR A 82 -1.39 2.93 5.21
N VAL A 83 -2.69 2.78 4.94
CA VAL A 83 -3.46 1.67 5.48
C VAL A 83 -3.48 0.56 4.44
N THR A 84 -3.17 -0.65 4.89
CA THR A 84 -3.10 -1.83 4.05
C THR A 84 -4.05 -2.88 4.56
N THR A 85 -4.80 -3.47 3.64
CA THR A 85 -5.62 -4.66 3.90
C THR A 85 -4.84 -5.87 3.40
N VAL A 86 -4.65 -6.88 4.24
CA VAL A 86 -3.86 -8.09 3.94
C VAL A 86 -4.73 -9.32 4.18
N TRP A 87 -4.69 -10.29 3.27
CA TRP A 87 -5.22 -11.63 3.55
C TRP A 87 -4.10 -12.52 4.09
N THR A 88 -4.42 -13.36 5.07
CA THR A 88 -3.49 -14.36 5.62
C THR A 88 -4.24 -15.57 6.19
N ASP A 89 -3.69 -16.77 6.01
CA ASP A 89 -4.10 -18.01 6.67
C ASP A 89 -3.06 -18.49 7.71
N GLY A 90 -2.08 -17.64 8.04
CA GLY A 90 -0.94 -17.95 8.89
C GLY A 90 0.22 -18.66 8.16
N ARG A 91 0.04 -19.13 6.93
CA ARG A 91 1.09 -19.74 6.09
C ARG A 91 1.58 -18.75 5.04
N VAL A 92 0.67 -18.04 4.41
CA VAL A 92 0.95 -17.01 3.41
C VAL A 92 0.30 -15.69 3.80
N HIS A 93 0.87 -14.59 3.34
CA HIS A 93 0.32 -13.25 3.53
C HIS A 93 0.49 -12.46 2.23
N TYR A 94 -0.57 -11.81 1.77
CA TYR A 94 -0.48 -10.91 0.63
C TYR A 94 -1.42 -9.71 0.77
N PRO A 95 -0.98 -8.52 0.31
CA PRO A 95 -1.84 -7.35 0.32
C PRO A 95 -3.03 -7.57 -0.61
N LEU A 96 -4.20 -7.06 -0.24
CA LEU A 96 -5.39 -6.97 -1.09
C LEU A 96 -5.51 -5.58 -1.69
N SER A 97 -5.26 -4.56 -0.87
CA SER A 97 -5.28 -3.16 -1.27
C SER A 97 -4.46 -2.34 -0.28
N CYS A 98 -4.01 -1.18 -0.72
CA CYS A 98 -3.47 -0.16 0.15
C CYS A 98 -3.96 1.20 -0.32
N PHE A 99 -4.12 2.13 0.61
CA PHE A 99 -4.43 3.51 0.27
C PHE A 99 -3.76 4.43 1.28
N ARG A 100 -3.40 5.63 0.82
CA ARG A 100 -2.77 6.65 1.66
C ARG A 100 -3.84 7.44 2.37
N VAL A 101 -3.60 7.73 3.64
CA VAL A 101 -4.47 8.57 4.45
C VAL A 101 -4.26 10.02 4.02
N ALA A 102 -5.36 10.69 3.66
CA ALA A 102 -5.31 12.13 3.41
C ALA A 102 -5.13 12.88 4.73
N THR A 103 -4.46 14.02 4.67
CA THR A 103 -4.05 14.81 5.83
C THR A 103 -5.21 15.49 6.57
N ASP A 104 -6.42 15.44 6.01
CA ASP A 104 -7.65 15.92 6.64
C ASP A 104 -8.31 14.88 7.57
N GLY A 105 -7.76 13.66 7.66
CA GLY A 105 -8.06 12.69 8.71
C GLY A 105 -9.41 11.98 8.62
N VAL A 106 -10.22 12.24 7.59
CA VAL A 106 -11.60 11.70 7.51
C VAL A 106 -11.75 10.59 6.46
N THR A 107 -10.86 10.48 5.47
CA THR A 107 -11.13 9.66 4.27
C THR A 107 -10.76 8.18 4.38
N ALA A 108 -9.92 7.77 5.34
CA ALA A 108 -9.36 6.42 5.38
C ALA A 108 -10.38 5.35 5.78
N VAL A 109 -11.07 5.55 6.90
CA VAL A 109 -12.01 4.58 7.47
C VAL A 109 -13.28 4.46 6.62
N GLU A 110 -13.71 5.56 6.00
CA GLU A 110 -14.95 5.63 5.20
C GLU A 110 -14.78 4.99 3.80
N ALA A 111 -13.60 5.16 3.18
CA ALA A 111 -13.24 4.46 1.94
C ALA A 111 -13.06 2.94 2.14
N GLN A 112 -12.68 2.49 3.34
CA GLN A 112 -12.56 1.07 3.67
C GLN A 112 -13.90 0.38 3.88
N ARG A 113 -14.84 1.02 4.61
CA ARG A 113 -16.19 0.47 4.85
C ARG A 113 -16.98 0.22 3.56
N THR A 114 -16.76 1.04 2.54
CA THR A 114 -17.48 0.96 1.26
C THR A 114 -16.92 -0.11 0.32
N ARG A 115 -15.62 -0.43 0.39
CA ARG A 115 -14.99 -1.38 -0.55
C ARG A 115 -15.03 -2.83 -0.07
N HIS A 116 -14.97 -3.08 1.24
CA HIS A 116 -14.92 -4.43 1.81
C HIS A 116 -15.90 -4.50 2.98
N PRO A 117 -17.22 -4.58 2.73
CA PRO A 117 -18.19 -4.67 3.81
C PRO A 117 -17.90 -5.92 4.63
N CYS A 118 -17.62 -5.74 5.93
CA CYS A 118 -17.60 -6.84 6.87
C CYS A 118 -18.98 -7.51 6.79
N ARG A 119 -19.01 -8.79 6.38
CA ARG A 119 -20.20 -9.63 6.46
C ARG A 119 -20.05 -10.57 7.64
#